data_AF-A0A238DM44-F1
#
_entry.id   AF-A0A238DM44-F1
#
_cell.length_a   1.000
_cell.length_b   1.000
_cell.length_c   1.000
_cell.angle_alpha   90.00
_cell.angle_beta   90.00
_cell.angle_gamma   90.00
#
_symmetry.space_group_name_H-M   'P 1'
#
loop_
_entity.id
_entity.type
_entity.pdbx_description
1 polymer ?
#
loop_
_entity_poly.entity_id
_entity_poly.type
_entity_poly.pdbx_seq_one_letter_code
_entity_poly.pdbx_strand_id
1 'polypeptide(L)'
;MQARTKTRPSAIRDAGPAITATTQPATVGTAASITVSTHNRVTAVTRNGVTDPAGTPGTVVTPLQGYNDQRPLAPSRGLTTRASSLHLRDAIYELSLRLANRFRVIRTIDVAAACFPERPFKASLTAAQRAVRGMVKRGLLRRYRTDRFQTVYGLTQPGVDWLGEHGHDAASSVRRVSDMTNPEHRLWAQFLVVCSWARGLRAVTEAELLHDLNANANIKAGTGSGSKAIQGYLTVNVHRRGATVRKALRPDAVAFDVEGRGITWFEVDRSKRGSDRQADLAALVGAIGNKTADGRVLQRVVVMCKTQRIERDALRIVEQLAAVCNAQVLTEGRRHIRRQSEGVYEVMAAIPVKRQDGRTALIDEQVGHVIVQMLPIWLPKVRIDASNTFSLEGWFCDNYLPYRRPGNLSLWPMPGSPLVTVDDE
;
A
#
# COMPACT_ATOMS: atom_id res chain seq x y z
N MET A 1 -10.83 -63.48 -18.05
CA MET A 1 -11.01 -63.24 -19.50
C MET A 1 -10.73 -61.77 -19.80
N GLN A 2 -9.70 -61.53 -20.61
CA GLN A 2 -9.27 -60.31 -21.32
C GLN A 2 -9.01 -59.01 -20.55
N ALA A 3 -7.70 -58.81 -20.31
CA ALA A 3 -7.04 -57.54 -20.08
C ALA A 3 -6.99 -56.69 -21.37
N ARG A 4 -6.98 -55.36 -21.24
CA ARG A 4 -6.51 -54.43 -22.28
C ARG A 4 -5.52 -53.43 -21.70
N THR A 5 -4.25 -53.73 -21.94
CA THR A 5 -3.10 -52.83 -21.93
C THR A 5 -3.24 -51.76 -23.01
N LYS A 6 -2.84 -50.53 -22.71
CA LYS A 6 -2.50 -49.52 -23.74
C LYS A 6 -1.11 -48.95 -23.44
N THR A 7 -0.21 -49.33 -24.32
CA THR A 7 1.19 -48.93 -24.44
C THR A 7 1.33 -47.50 -24.96
N ARG A 8 2.42 -46.87 -24.50
CA ARG A 8 3.00 -45.60 -24.95
C ARG A 8 3.74 -45.80 -26.29
N PRO A 9 3.91 -44.75 -27.11
CA PRO A 9 5.09 -44.63 -27.94
C PRO A 9 5.90 -43.37 -27.63
N SER A 10 7.21 -43.50 -27.80
CA SER A 10 8.24 -42.50 -27.56
C SER A 10 8.85 -42.04 -28.89
N ALA A 11 9.15 -40.75 -28.97
CA ALA A 11 10.23 -40.07 -29.72
C ALA A 11 10.41 -40.27 -31.24
N ILE A 12 10.42 -39.14 -31.96
CA ILE A 12 11.31 -38.91 -33.11
C ILE A 12 11.98 -37.54 -32.91
N ARG A 13 13.31 -37.53 -33.01
CA ARG A 13 14.20 -36.37 -33.17
C ARG A 13 14.28 -36.07 -34.67
N ASP A 14 14.31 -34.81 -35.05
CA ASP A 14 14.98 -34.40 -36.29
C ASP A 14 15.61 -33.01 -36.18
N ALA A 15 16.68 -32.84 -36.95
CA ALA A 15 17.80 -31.94 -36.73
C ALA A 15 17.83 -30.69 -37.64
N GLY A 16 18.46 -29.62 -37.14
CA GLY A 16 19.22 -28.61 -37.91
C GLY A 16 18.41 -27.66 -38.83
N PRO A 17 18.97 -26.48 -39.21
CA PRO A 17 20.36 -26.32 -39.62
C PRO A 17 21.16 -25.25 -38.87
N ALA A 18 22.48 -25.34 -39.06
CA ALA A 18 23.53 -24.46 -38.60
C ALA A 18 23.62 -23.16 -39.42
N ILE A 19 24.09 -22.07 -38.80
CA ILE A 19 24.79 -20.99 -39.51
C ILE A 19 26.08 -20.66 -38.76
N THR A 20 27.12 -20.57 -39.58
CA THR A 20 28.55 -20.54 -39.35
C THR A 20 29.06 -19.23 -38.75
N ALA A 21 30.14 -19.32 -37.98
CA ALA A 21 30.94 -18.21 -37.49
C ALA A 21 31.86 -17.61 -38.58
N THR A 22 32.16 -16.31 -38.52
CA THR A 22 33.46 -15.75 -38.98
C THR A 22 33.76 -14.40 -38.29
N THR A 23 34.71 -14.45 -37.35
CA THR A 23 35.93 -13.64 -37.18
C THR A 23 35.95 -12.10 -37.34
N GLN A 24 36.21 -11.41 -36.21
CA GLN A 24 37.21 -10.35 -35.87
C GLN A 24 38.08 -9.68 -36.98
N PRO A 25 38.59 -8.42 -36.81
CA PRO A 25 39.58 -8.08 -35.76
C PRO A 25 39.56 -6.67 -35.13
N ALA A 26 40.45 -6.53 -34.15
CA ALA A 26 40.72 -5.41 -33.24
C ALA A 26 41.67 -4.33 -33.80
N THR A 27 41.68 -3.15 -33.16
CA THR A 27 42.82 -2.21 -33.01
C THR A 27 42.39 -1.11 -32.00
N VAL A 28 42.95 -1.02 -30.78
CA VAL A 28 44.24 -0.46 -30.31
C VAL A 28 44.25 1.08 -30.16
N GLY A 29 44.66 1.53 -28.95
CA GLY A 29 45.16 2.88 -28.62
C GLY A 29 44.10 3.82 -28.01
N THR A 30 44.31 4.54 -26.91
CA THR A 30 45.55 4.94 -26.24
C THR A 30 45.24 5.37 -24.80
N ALA A 31 46.15 5.08 -23.89
CA ALA A 31 46.13 5.53 -22.50
C ALA A 31 46.39 7.04 -22.38
N ALA A 32 45.71 7.69 -21.43
CA ALA A 32 46.17 8.93 -20.82
C ALA A 32 45.82 8.91 -19.33
N SER A 33 46.86 8.71 -18.53
CA SER A 33 46.94 8.90 -17.09
C SER A 33 46.93 10.38 -16.73
N ILE A 34 46.03 10.85 -15.83
CA ILE A 34 46.25 12.08 -15.05
C ILE A 34 45.68 11.92 -13.63
N THR A 35 46.62 11.67 -12.71
CA THR A 35 46.89 12.33 -11.42
C THR A 35 45.74 12.95 -10.61
N VAL A 36 45.64 12.48 -9.36
CA VAL A 36 44.92 13.11 -8.24
C VAL A 36 45.59 14.44 -7.87
N SER A 37 44.80 15.52 -7.82
CA SER A 37 45.16 16.74 -7.10
C SER A 37 43.98 17.18 -6.23
N THR A 38 44.24 17.29 -4.93
CA THR A 38 43.35 17.87 -3.93
C THR A 38 43.40 19.38 -4.04
N HIS A 39 42.25 20.04 -4.24
CA HIS A 39 41.80 21.21 -3.47
C HIS A 39 40.51 21.81 -4.07
N ASN A 40 39.66 22.31 -3.16
CA ASN A 40 38.45 23.09 -3.40
C ASN A 40 38.53 24.03 -4.62
N ARG A 41 37.57 23.92 -5.56
CA ARG A 41 36.63 25.00 -5.91
C ARG A 41 35.77 24.63 -7.12
N VAL A 42 34.55 25.14 -7.06
CA VAL A 42 33.44 25.02 -8.02
C VAL A 42 33.82 25.65 -9.36
N THR A 43 33.60 24.93 -10.47
CA THR A 43 33.52 25.53 -11.81
C THR A 43 32.31 24.96 -12.53
N ALA A 44 31.24 25.75 -12.61
CA ALA A 44 30.13 25.49 -13.52
C ALA A 44 30.55 25.93 -14.92
N VAL A 45 30.55 25.00 -15.87
CA VAL A 45 30.78 25.28 -17.30
C VAL A 45 29.43 25.30 -17.99
N THR A 46 28.95 26.49 -18.35
CA THR A 46 27.82 26.68 -19.28
C THR A 46 28.35 26.68 -20.70
N ARG A 47 27.89 25.72 -21.49
CA ARG A 47 28.14 25.57 -22.92
C ARG A 47 27.02 26.29 -23.67
N ASN A 48 27.37 27.36 -24.39
CA ASN A 48 26.79 27.85 -25.65
C ASN A 48 27.00 29.37 -25.75
N GLY A 49 28.00 29.76 -26.51
CA GLY A 49 28.25 31.14 -26.88
C GLY A 49 27.24 31.61 -27.92
N VAL A 50 26.72 32.82 -27.70
CA VAL A 50 26.30 33.77 -28.73
C VAL A 50 26.63 35.15 -28.18
N THR A 51 27.43 35.93 -28.93
CA THR A 51 27.75 37.33 -28.69
C THR A 51 26.92 38.23 -29.61
N ASP A 52 26.57 39.43 -29.10
CA ASP A 52 26.47 40.75 -29.77
C ASP A 52 25.23 41.57 -29.30
N PRO A 53 25.20 42.92 -29.45
CA PRO A 53 26.09 43.93 -28.89
C PRO A 53 25.29 45.05 -28.13
N ALA A 54 26.01 46.06 -27.60
CA ALA A 54 25.47 47.13 -26.73
C ALA A 54 24.81 48.32 -27.46
N GLY A 55 23.86 48.98 -26.77
CA GLY A 55 23.21 50.28 -27.07
C GLY A 55 21.69 50.17 -26.87
N THR A 56 20.96 50.94 -26.05
CA THR A 56 20.96 52.39 -25.74
C THR A 56 20.05 52.59 -24.48
N PRO A 57 20.19 53.66 -23.68
CA PRO A 57 19.68 53.71 -22.31
C PRO A 57 18.27 54.31 -22.17
N GLY A 58 17.60 53.99 -21.06
CA GLY A 58 16.60 54.86 -20.46
C GLY A 58 15.22 54.24 -20.22
N THR A 59 15.04 53.58 -19.08
CA THR A 59 13.81 53.75 -18.29
C THR A 59 14.15 53.50 -16.82
N VAL A 60 14.04 54.55 -16.01
CA VAL A 60 14.19 54.50 -14.56
C VAL A 60 13.02 53.70 -14.01
N VAL A 61 13.28 52.50 -13.51
CA VAL A 61 12.34 51.74 -12.69
C VAL A 61 12.89 51.73 -11.27
N THR A 62 12.16 52.39 -10.38
CA THR A 62 12.39 52.46 -8.94
C THR A 62 12.68 51.07 -8.36
N PRO A 63 13.80 50.84 -7.63
CA PRO A 63 14.07 49.55 -7.04
C PRO A 63 13.12 49.31 -5.86
N LEU A 64 12.22 48.34 -6.01
CA LEU A 64 11.54 47.72 -4.88
C LEU A 64 12.59 46.97 -4.05
N GLN A 65 12.87 47.58 -2.93
CA GLN A 65 13.72 47.14 -1.82
C GLN A 65 13.29 45.75 -1.33
N GLY A 66 14.20 44.79 -1.30
CA GLY A 66 14.01 43.53 -0.57
C GLY A 66 14.36 42.24 -1.30
N TYR A 67 15.56 42.13 -1.89
CA TYR A 67 16.11 40.82 -2.25
C TYR A 67 17.61 40.80 -1.96
N ASN A 68 17.98 40.53 -0.71
CA ASN A 68 19.28 40.00 -0.33
C ASN A 68 19.27 39.54 1.12
N ASP A 69 18.99 38.24 1.32
CA ASP A 69 19.67 37.44 2.35
C ASP A 69 19.31 35.95 2.16
N GLN A 70 19.70 35.33 1.04
CA GLN A 70 19.76 33.87 0.95
C GLN A 70 21.10 33.38 1.51
N ARG A 71 21.24 33.44 2.83
CA ARG A 71 22.16 32.52 3.51
C ARG A 71 21.63 31.10 3.27
N PRO A 72 22.47 30.09 3.01
CA PRO A 72 22.01 28.71 3.02
C PRO A 72 21.39 28.44 4.39
N LEU A 73 20.09 28.15 4.42
CA LEU A 73 19.45 27.61 5.61
C LEU A 73 20.32 26.44 6.09
N ALA A 74 20.83 26.54 7.33
CA ALA A 74 21.63 25.47 7.92
C ALA A 74 20.86 24.15 7.74
N PRO A 75 21.53 23.04 7.34
CA PRO A 75 20.85 21.77 7.11
C PRO A 75 20.10 21.40 8.38
N SER A 76 18.77 21.27 8.29
CA SER A 76 17.96 20.86 9.44
C SER A 76 18.54 19.54 9.94
N ARG A 77 19.08 19.54 11.16
CA ARG A 77 19.76 18.36 11.72
C ARG A 77 18.79 17.18 11.98
N GLY A 78 17.51 17.29 11.63
CA GLY A 78 16.54 16.19 11.55
C GLY A 78 16.39 15.42 12.86
N LEU A 79 15.90 14.17 12.79
CA LEU A 79 15.70 13.30 13.97
C LEU A 79 16.95 13.11 14.84
N THR A 80 18.15 13.30 14.27
CA THR A 80 19.43 13.26 15.00
C THR A 80 19.63 14.41 15.99
N THR A 81 18.75 15.41 16.01
CA THR A 81 18.66 16.39 17.11
C THR A 81 17.96 15.84 18.34
N ARG A 82 17.08 14.84 18.17
CA ARG A 82 16.23 14.28 19.23
C ARG A 82 16.75 12.93 19.74
N ALA A 83 17.58 12.23 18.96
CA ALA A 83 18.15 10.94 19.35
C ALA A 83 19.54 10.72 18.73
N SER A 84 20.37 9.91 19.39
CA SER A 84 21.68 9.52 18.85
C SER A 84 21.54 8.66 17.60
N SER A 85 22.55 8.68 16.72
CA SER A 85 22.55 7.88 15.50
C SER A 85 22.51 6.37 15.78
N LEU A 86 23.11 5.94 16.89
CA LEU A 86 23.08 4.55 17.35
C LEU A 86 21.66 4.15 17.78
N HIS A 87 21.02 4.99 18.61
CA HIS A 87 19.66 4.76 19.07
C HIS A 87 18.67 4.70 17.90
N LEU A 88 18.76 5.66 16.97
CA LEU A 88 17.91 5.67 15.77
C LEU A 88 18.11 4.40 14.93
N ARG A 89 19.35 3.94 14.77
CA ARG A 89 19.63 2.70 14.03
C ARG A 89 18.96 1.50 14.69
N ASP A 90 19.09 1.37 16.01
CA ASP A 90 18.56 0.23 16.74
C ASP A 90 17.02 0.26 16.75
N ALA A 91 16.39 1.43 16.90
CA ALA A 91 14.94 1.62 16.74
C ALA A 91 14.44 1.26 15.32
N ILE A 92 15.18 1.67 14.28
CA ILE A 92 14.88 1.30 12.88
C ILE A 92 14.95 -0.23 12.71
N TYR A 93 15.97 -0.87 13.28
CA TYR A 93 16.16 -2.32 13.19
C TYR A 93 15.04 -3.05 13.92
N GLU A 94 14.73 -2.65 15.14
CA GLU A 94 13.66 -3.23 15.93
C GLU A 94 12.32 -3.15 15.19
N LEU A 95 11.92 -1.96 14.73
CA LEU A 95 10.67 -1.79 14.02
C LEU A 95 10.63 -2.61 12.71
N SER A 96 11.73 -2.63 11.97
CA SER A 96 11.84 -3.41 10.73
C SER A 96 11.76 -4.92 10.95
N LEU A 97 12.42 -5.42 11.99
CA LEU A 97 12.44 -6.85 12.32
C LEU A 97 11.09 -7.29 12.91
N ARG A 98 10.42 -6.44 13.70
CA ARG A 98 9.05 -6.69 14.16
C ARG A 98 8.06 -6.78 13.00
N LEU A 99 8.21 -5.94 11.96
CA LEU A 99 7.44 -6.09 10.72
C LEU A 99 7.71 -7.42 10.04
N ALA A 100 8.98 -7.83 9.93
CA ALA A 100 9.36 -9.11 9.34
C ALA A 100 8.80 -10.29 10.15
N ASN A 101 8.80 -10.22 11.47
CA ASN A 101 8.22 -11.22 12.36
C ASN A 101 6.71 -11.33 12.17
N ARG A 102 6.00 -10.20 12.20
CA ARG A 102 4.55 -10.15 12.05
C ARG A 102 4.09 -10.62 10.68
N PHE A 103 4.63 -10.03 9.62
CA PHE A 103 4.19 -10.31 8.25
C PHE A 103 4.87 -11.49 7.59
N ARG A 104 5.92 -12.04 8.21
CA ARG A 104 6.77 -13.16 7.75
C ARG A 104 7.56 -12.87 6.47
N VAL A 105 7.15 -11.88 5.69
CA VAL A 105 7.81 -11.42 4.47
C VAL A 105 7.60 -9.92 4.37
N ILE A 106 8.65 -9.18 4.06
CA ILE A 106 8.59 -7.73 3.87
C ILE A 106 9.40 -7.30 2.64
N ARG A 107 9.11 -6.10 2.14
CA ARG A 107 9.88 -5.37 1.14
C ARG A 107 10.46 -4.11 1.75
N THR A 108 11.38 -3.51 1.02
CA THR A 108 11.96 -2.22 1.41
C THR A 108 10.93 -1.08 1.46
N ILE A 109 9.87 -1.11 0.63
CA ILE A 109 8.79 -0.10 0.70
C ILE A 109 7.98 -0.21 1.99
N ASP A 110 7.82 -1.42 2.52
CA ASP A 110 7.11 -1.65 3.78
C ASP A 110 7.91 -1.05 4.95
N VAL A 111 9.25 -1.22 4.93
CA VAL A 111 10.18 -0.54 5.87
C VAL A 111 10.15 0.99 5.69
N ALA A 112 10.08 1.48 4.45
CA ALA A 112 10.01 2.92 4.19
C ALA A 112 8.74 3.56 4.78
N ALA A 113 7.59 2.91 4.60
CA ALA A 113 6.32 3.38 5.16
C ALA A 113 6.26 3.22 6.69
N ALA A 114 6.90 2.19 7.25
CA ALA A 114 6.87 1.98 8.68
C ALA A 114 7.87 2.84 9.46
N CYS A 115 9.07 3.10 8.92
CA CYS A 115 10.14 3.78 9.68
C CYS A 115 10.33 5.25 9.29
N PHE A 116 9.95 5.63 8.06
CA PHE A 116 10.20 6.97 7.51
C PHE A 116 8.99 7.58 6.79
N PRO A 117 7.74 7.43 7.29
CA PRO A 117 6.56 7.92 6.58
C PRO A 117 6.49 9.45 6.51
N GLU A 118 7.19 10.16 7.41
CA GLU A 118 7.24 11.61 7.48
C GLU A 118 8.02 12.24 6.33
N ARG A 119 8.84 11.45 5.63
CA ARG A 119 9.74 11.95 4.57
C ARG A 119 9.09 11.82 3.19
N PRO A 120 9.54 12.64 2.21
CA PRO A 120 9.22 12.40 0.81
C PRO A 120 9.70 11.02 0.36
N PHE A 121 8.97 10.38 -0.56
CA PHE A 121 9.17 8.97 -0.92
C PHE A 121 10.61 8.59 -1.24
N LYS A 122 11.32 9.40 -2.04
CA LYS A 122 12.72 9.15 -2.41
C LYS A 122 13.65 9.09 -1.19
N ALA A 123 13.44 9.99 -0.22
CA ALA A 123 14.21 10.03 1.02
C ALA A 123 13.85 8.84 1.93
N SER A 124 12.56 8.52 2.08
CA SER A 124 12.10 7.34 2.82
C SER A 124 12.69 6.05 2.27
N LEU A 125 12.60 5.86 0.94
CA LEU A 125 13.08 4.67 0.26
C LEU A 125 14.61 4.53 0.39
N THR A 126 15.36 5.64 0.26
CA THR A 126 16.82 5.62 0.41
C THR A 126 17.23 5.22 1.83
N ALA A 127 16.57 5.77 2.86
CA ALA A 127 16.82 5.43 4.25
C ALA A 127 16.50 3.95 4.52
N ALA A 128 15.35 3.46 4.05
CA ALA A 128 14.95 2.06 4.17
C ALA A 128 15.91 1.11 3.46
N GLN A 129 16.39 1.45 2.26
CA GLN A 129 17.38 0.66 1.54
C GLN A 129 18.69 0.52 2.32
N ARG A 130 19.17 1.61 2.95
CA ARG A 130 20.38 1.57 3.79
C ARG A 130 20.18 0.68 5.02
N ALA A 131 19.06 0.83 5.71
CA ALA A 131 18.71 0.02 6.88
C ALA A 131 18.64 -1.47 6.54
N VAL A 132 17.89 -1.83 5.48
CA VAL A 132 17.74 -3.23 5.04
C VAL A 132 19.07 -3.83 4.59
N ARG A 133 19.92 -3.08 3.87
CA ARG A 133 21.28 -3.55 3.53
C ARG A 133 22.13 -3.81 4.78
N GLY A 134 22.02 -2.95 5.79
CA GLY A 134 22.70 -3.12 7.07
C GLY A 134 22.26 -4.38 7.81
N MET A 135 20.94 -4.62 7.90
CA MET A 135 20.38 -5.83 8.52
C MET A 135 20.74 -7.10 7.74
N VAL A 136 20.76 -7.06 6.40
CA VAL A 136 21.20 -8.19 5.57
C VAL A 136 22.70 -8.47 5.76
N LYS A 137 23.54 -7.43 5.79
CA LYS A 137 24.99 -7.58 6.05
C LYS A 137 25.27 -8.23 7.41
N ARG A 138 24.44 -7.93 8.41
CA ARG A 138 24.50 -8.52 9.76
C ARG A 138 23.81 -9.89 9.86
N GLY A 139 23.25 -10.41 8.78
CA GLY A 139 22.58 -11.70 8.76
C GLY A 139 21.22 -11.75 9.46
N LEU A 140 20.64 -10.60 9.87
CA LEU A 140 19.34 -10.52 10.56
C LEU A 140 18.16 -10.72 9.60
N LEU A 141 18.36 -10.36 8.33
CA LEU A 141 17.41 -10.56 7.25
C LEU A 141 18.09 -11.32 6.10
N ARG A 142 17.33 -12.19 5.43
CA ARG A 142 17.77 -12.85 4.20
C ARG A 142 17.00 -12.33 3.01
N ARG A 143 17.72 -11.99 1.95
CA ARG A 143 17.17 -11.47 0.69
C ARG A 143 16.75 -12.61 -0.24
N TYR A 144 15.58 -12.47 -0.86
CA TYR A 144 15.06 -13.36 -1.89
C TYR A 144 14.58 -12.57 -3.12
N ARG A 145 14.53 -13.27 -4.26
CA ARG A 145 13.90 -12.80 -5.50
C ARG A 145 12.71 -13.68 -5.79
N THR A 146 11.54 -13.09 -5.97
CA THR A 146 10.36 -13.83 -6.44
C THR A 146 10.46 -14.14 -7.92
N ASP A 147 9.59 -15.03 -8.41
CA ASP A 147 9.39 -15.33 -9.84
C ASP A 147 9.09 -14.07 -10.69
N ARG A 148 8.45 -13.06 -10.09
CA ARG A 148 8.17 -11.73 -10.68
C ARG A 148 9.27 -10.71 -10.43
N PHE A 149 10.48 -11.17 -10.11
CA PHE A 149 11.67 -10.34 -9.88
C PHE A 149 11.53 -9.29 -8.76
N GLN A 150 10.57 -9.45 -7.85
CA GLN A 150 10.45 -8.59 -6.68
C GLN A 150 11.49 -9.00 -5.64
N THR A 151 12.11 -8.03 -4.98
CA THR A 151 13.00 -8.31 -3.84
C THR A 151 12.18 -8.31 -2.55
N VAL A 152 12.23 -9.44 -1.83
CA VAL A 152 11.59 -9.61 -0.53
C VAL A 152 12.61 -10.09 0.50
N TYR A 153 12.28 -9.93 1.78
CA TYR A 153 13.15 -10.30 2.89
C TYR A 153 12.40 -11.17 3.89
N GLY A 154 13.07 -12.21 4.38
CA GLY A 154 12.63 -13.06 5.49
C GLY A 154 13.51 -12.85 6.72
N LEU A 155 12.91 -13.03 7.90
CA LEU A 155 13.58 -12.99 9.19
C LEU A 155 14.39 -14.26 9.39
N THR A 156 15.68 -14.13 9.72
CA THR A 156 16.60 -15.26 9.97
C THR A 156 16.60 -15.65 11.45
N GLN A 157 17.27 -16.74 11.81
CA GLN A 157 17.46 -17.10 13.22
C GLN A 157 18.25 -16.01 13.99
N PRO A 158 19.40 -15.49 13.49
CA PRO A 158 20.04 -14.34 14.14
C PRO A 158 19.14 -13.11 14.31
N GLY A 159 18.21 -12.88 13.38
CA GLY A 159 17.21 -11.81 13.51
C GLY A 159 16.16 -12.09 14.59
N VAL A 160 15.80 -13.35 14.80
CA VAL A 160 14.94 -13.80 15.91
C VAL A 160 15.67 -13.61 17.24
N ASP A 161 16.91 -14.06 17.33
CA ASP A 161 17.72 -13.96 18.55
C ASP A 161 17.91 -12.49 18.94
N TRP A 162 18.22 -11.63 17.95
CA TRP A 162 18.28 -10.18 18.14
C TRP A 162 16.96 -9.59 18.66
N LEU A 163 15.81 -10.02 18.13
CA LEU A 163 14.51 -9.59 18.64
C LEU A 163 14.27 -10.07 20.08
N GLY A 164 14.70 -11.29 20.42
CA GLY A 164 14.62 -11.85 21.77
C GLY A 164 15.45 -11.06 22.77
N GLU A 165 16.67 -10.64 22.40
CA GLU A 165 17.51 -9.74 23.20
C GLU A 165 16.83 -8.38 23.46
N HIS A 166 15.91 -7.97 22.58
CA HIS A 166 15.12 -6.73 22.70
C HIS A 166 13.70 -6.97 23.24
N GLY A 167 13.43 -8.15 23.82
CA GLY A 167 12.17 -8.45 24.51
C GLY A 167 11.00 -8.86 23.62
N HIS A 168 11.24 -9.23 22.37
CA HIS A 168 10.19 -9.64 21.43
C HIS A 168 10.26 -11.14 21.12
N ASP A 169 9.14 -11.85 21.31
CA ASP A 169 9.01 -13.22 20.82
C ASP A 169 8.88 -13.25 19.30
N ALA A 170 9.70 -14.05 18.65
CA ALA A 170 9.82 -14.08 17.20
C ALA A 170 10.13 -15.47 16.66
N ALA A 171 9.80 -15.68 15.39
CA ALA A 171 10.14 -16.92 14.71
C ALA A 171 10.61 -16.68 13.27
N SER A 172 11.63 -17.44 12.88
CA SER A 172 12.28 -17.35 11.58
C SER A 172 11.28 -17.61 10.45
N SER A 173 11.42 -16.86 9.37
CA SER A 173 10.53 -16.95 8.20
C SER A 173 11.25 -17.30 6.90
N VAL A 174 12.57 -17.51 6.93
CA VAL A 174 13.44 -17.87 5.79
C VAL A 174 12.84 -18.99 4.93
N ARG A 175 12.47 -20.13 5.53
CA ARG A 175 11.89 -21.27 4.80
C ARG A 175 10.57 -20.92 4.14
N ARG A 176 9.71 -20.19 4.87
CA ARG A 176 8.42 -19.75 4.33
C ARG A 176 8.62 -18.86 3.11
N VAL A 177 9.58 -17.93 3.18
CA VAL A 177 9.85 -16.99 2.08
C VAL A 177 10.50 -17.68 0.88
N SER A 178 11.38 -18.66 1.09
CA SER A 178 11.99 -19.42 -0.02
C SER A 178 10.96 -20.19 -0.83
N ASP A 179 9.92 -20.70 -0.16
CA ASP A 179 8.89 -21.54 -0.78
C ASP A 179 7.77 -20.71 -1.44
N MET A 180 7.84 -19.38 -1.36
CA MET A 180 6.84 -18.49 -1.96
C MET A 180 7.05 -18.32 -3.46
N THR A 181 6.00 -18.62 -4.23
CA THR A 181 5.96 -18.35 -5.67
C THR A 181 5.52 -16.92 -5.95
N ASN A 182 4.29 -16.52 -5.58
CA ASN A 182 3.74 -15.20 -5.91
C ASN A 182 3.08 -14.49 -4.70
N PRO A 183 3.85 -13.73 -3.90
CA PRO A 183 3.37 -13.05 -2.69
C PRO A 183 2.53 -11.79 -2.94
N GLU A 184 2.43 -11.32 -4.18
CA GLU A 184 2.17 -9.90 -4.45
C GLU A 184 0.85 -9.39 -3.86
N HIS A 185 -0.23 -10.18 -3.92
CA HIS A 185 -1.52 -9.84 -3.32
C HIS A 185 -1.38 -9.55 -1.82
N ARG A 186 -0.76 -10.50 -1.11
CA ARG A 186 -0.47 -10.41 0.32
C ARG A 186 0.41 -9.21 0.64
N LEU A 187 1.47 -8.97 -0.16
CA LEU A 187 2.37 -7.84 0.06
C LEU A 187 1.65 -6.50 -0.04
N TRP A 188 0.68 -6.35 -0.95
CA TRP A 188 -0.13 -5.13 -1.01
C TRP A 188 -1.10 -5.00 0.15
N ALA A 189 -1.77 -6.07 0.56
CA ALA A 189 -2.63 -6.05 1.74
C ALA A 189 -1.87 -5.64 3.00
N GLN A 190 -0.68 -6.21 3.21
CA GLN A 190 0.22 -5.86 4.31
C GLN A 190 0.69 -4.40 4.23
N PHE A 191 1.00 -3.92 3.03
CA PHE A 191 1.43 -2.53 2.84
C PHE A 191 0.34 -1.52 3.19
N LEU A 192 -0.93 -1.83 2.89
CA LEU A 192 -2.06 -0.98 3.27
C LEU A 192 -2.24 -0.93 4.80
N VAL A 193 -1.99 -2.05 5.49
CA VAL A 193 -1.95 -2.09 6.95
C VAL A 193 -0.84 -1.17 7.49
N VAL A 194 0.38 -1.28 6.97
CA VAL A 194 1.51 -0.41 7.38
C VAL A 194 1.20 1.07 7.10
N CYS A 195 0.63 1.39 5.94
CA CYS A 195 0.25 2.76 5.61
C CYS A 195 -0.84 3.31 6.52
N SER A 196 -1.75 2.44 7.00
CA SER A 196 -2.77 2.82 7.96
C SER A 196 -2.15 3.13 9.33
N TRP A 197 -1.17 2.35 9.79
CA TRP A 197 -0.43 2.63 11.02
C TRP A 197 0.35 3.94 10.95
N ALA A 198 0.97 4.24 9.79
CA ALA A 198 1.66 5.50 9.55
C ALA A 198 0.71 6.72 9.68
N ARG A 199 -0.61 6.53 9.54
CA ARG A 199 -1.64 7.55 9.77
C ARG A 199 -2.28 7.46 11.16
N GLY A 200 -1.71 6.69 12.08
CA GLY A 200 -2.22 6.52 13.44
C GLY A 200 -3.45 5.62 13.57
N LEU A 201 -3.83 4.89 12.52
CA LEU A 201 -4.95 3.96 12.58
C LEU A 201 -4.51 2.60 13.12
N ARG A 202 -5.36 1.94 13.90
CA ARG A 202 -5.23 0.49 14.09
C ARG A 202 -5.62 -0.20 12.79
N ALA A 203 -4.81 -1.16 12.34
CA ALA A 203 -5.12 -1.96 11.16
C ALA A 203 -4.55 -3.38 11.26
N VAL A 204 -5.23 -4.33 10.60
CA VAL A 204 -4.86 -5.75 10.58
C VAL A 204 -5.13 -6.36 9.20
N THR A 205 -4.46 -7.46 8.89
CA THR A 205 -4.70 -8.28 7.68
C THR A 205 -5.91 -9.21 7.86
N GLU A 206 -6.39 -9.83 6.78
CA GLU A 206 -7.44 -10.86 6.83
C GLU A 206 -7.19 -11.92 7.91
N ALA A 207 -5.98 -12.50 7.91
CA ALA A 207 -5.64 -13.62 8.78
C ALA A 207 -5.64 -13.23 10.26
N GLU A 208 -5.13 -12.04 10.57
CA GLU A 208 -5.13 -11.47 11.92
C GLU A 208 -6.56 -11.14 12.36
N LEU A 209 -7.38 -10.54 11.49
CA LEU A 209 -8.78 -10.26 11.78
C LEU A 209 -9.56 -11.54 12.13
N LEU A 210 -9.42 -12.58 11.32
CA LEU A 210 -10.11 -13.85 11.58
C LEU A 210 -9.61 -14.53 12.85
N HIS A 211 -8.31 -14.44 13.16
CA HIS A 211 -7.77 -14.93 14.41
C HIS A 211 -8.40 -14.22 15.60
N ASP A 212 -8.41 -12.88 15.59
CA ASP A 212 -8.96 -12.05 16.67
C ASP A 212 -10.47 -12.29 16.85
N LEU A 213 -11.23 -12.40 15.77
CA LEU A 213 -12.67 -12.68 15.82
C LEU A 213 -12.96 -14.04 16.47
N ASN A 214 -12.22 -15.08 16.08
CA ASN A 214 -12.40 -16.42 16.64
C ASN A 214 -11.90 -16.54 18.08
N ALA A 215 -10.79 -15.87 18.43
CA ALA A 215 -10.31 -15.80 19.80
C ALA A 215 -11.36 -15.15 20.72
N ASN A 216 -11.93 -14.00 20.29
CA ASN A 216 -12.99 -13.32 21.03
C ASN A 216 -14.29 -14.12 21.11
N ALA A 217 -14.66 -14.85 20.05
CA ALA A 217 -15.84 -15.72 20.06
C ALA A 217 -15.68 -16.86 21.07
N ASN A 218 -14.49 -17.46 21.14
CA ASN A 218 -14.18 -18.53 22.10
C ASN A 218 -14.19 -18.03 23.55
N ILE A 219 -13.67 -16.82 23.80
CA ILE A 219 -13.75 -16.19 25.13
C ILE A 219 -15.21 -15.99 25.55
N LYS A 220 -16.07 -15.50 24.63
CA LYS A 220 -17.49 -15.26 24.92
C LYS A 220 -18.31 -16.53 25.11
N ALA A 221 -17.97 -17.62 24.43
CA ALA A 221 -18.71 -18.86 24.50
C ALA A 221 -18.41 -19.69 25.77
N GLY A 222 -17.33 -19.37 26.49
CA GLY A 222 -16.87 -20.13 27.65
C GLY A 222 -16.22 -21.46 27.26
N THR A 223 -15.43 -22.02 28.17
CA THR A 223 -14.75 -23.33 28.04
C THR A 223 -15.77 -24.47 28.08
N GLY A 224 -16.51 -24.69 26.99
CA GLY A 224 -17.47 -25.79 26.89
C GLY A 224 -18.47 -25.68 25.76
N SER A 225 -18.73 -24.46 25.27
CA SER A 225 -19.60 -24.26 24.11
C SER A 225 -18.74 -24.07 22.86
N GLY A 226 -18.78 -25.05 21.96
CA GLY A 226 -18.09 -24.98 20.67
C GLY A 226 -18.66 -23.85 19.82
N SER A 227 -18.12 -22.64 19.96
CA SER A 227 -18.53 -21.51 19.12
C SER A 227 -18.20 -21.82 17.66
N LYS A 228 -19.19 -21.70 16.78
CA LYS A 228 -18.98 -21.97 15.35
C LYS A 228 -17.97 -20.96 14.81
N ALA A 229 -16.86 -21.46 14.26
CA ALA A 229 -15.79 -20.62 13.75
C ALA A 229 -16.30 -19.55 12.77
N ILE A 230 -16.01 -18.28 13.05
CA ILE A 230 -16.36 -17.13 12.23
C ILE A 230 -15.60 -17.24 10.90
N GLN A 231 -16.36 -17.34 9.81
CA GLN A 231 -15.84 -17.55 8.45
C GLN A 231 -15.69 -16.26 7.64
N GLY A 232 -16.04 -15.10 8.18
CA GLY A 232 -15.88 -13.81 7.50
C GLY A 232 -16.34 -12.65 8.35
N TYR A 233 -16.04 -11.44 7.90
CA TYR A 233 -16.26 -10.24 8.69
C TYR A 233 -17.64 -9.61 8.46
N LEU A 234 -18.19 -9.82 7.27
CA LEU A 234 -19.51 -9.36 6.88
C LEU A 234 -20.25 -10.47 6.17
N THR A 235 -21.54 -10.65 6.49
CA THR A 235 -22.39 -11.60 5.78
C THR A 235 -23.37 -10.84 4.90
N VAL A 236 -23.35 -11.13 3.60
CA VAL A 236 -24.17 -10.45 2.60
C VAL A 236 -24.99 -11.45 1.80
N ASN A 237 -26.05 -10.95 1.16
CA ASN A 237 -26.84 -11.69 0.20
C ASN A 237 -26.34 -11.36 -1.21
N VAL A 238 -25.83 -12.36 -1.92
CA VAL A 238 -25.30 -12.21 -3.28
C VAL A 238 -26.26 -12.84 -4.27
N HIS A 239 -26.76 -12.05 -5.22
CA HIS A 239 -27.61 -12.55 -6.29
C HIS A 239 -26.74 -13.20 -7.37
N ARG A 240 -26.97 -14.48 -7.65
CA ARG A 240 -26.23 -15.27 -8.65
C ARG A 240 -27.18 -16.20 -9.38
N ARG A 241 -27.17 -16.16 -10.72
CA ARG A 241 -27.91 -17.12 -11.59
C ARG A 241 -29.37 -17.33 -11.16
N GLY A 242 -30.08 -16.26 -10.80
CA GLY A 242 -31.48 -16.31 -10.39
C GLY A 242 -31.73 -16.72 -8.92
N ALA A 243 -30.69 -16.99 -8.13
CA ALA A 243 -30.80 -17.31 -6.71
C ALA A 243 -30.05 -16.31 -5.83
N THR A 244 -30.54 -16.12 -4.60
CA THR A 244 -29.87 -15.30 -3.59
C THR A 244 -29.12 -16.20 -2.62
N VAL A 245 -27.80 -16.06 -2.58
CA VAL A 245 -26.92 -16.88 -1.72
C VAL A 245 -26.34 -16.02 -0.62
N ARG A 246 -26.50 -16.47 0.63
CA ARG A 246 -25.86 -15.86 1.78
C ARG A 246 -24.38 -16.21 1.80
N LYS A 247 -23.50 -15.20 1.79
CA LYS A 247 -22.06 -15.37 1.71
C LYS A 247 -21.33 -14.56 2.78
N ALA A 248 -20.36 -15.17 3.44
CA ALA A 248 -19.42 -14.48 4.31
C ALA A 248 -18.27 -13.90 3.47
N LEU A 249 -18.10 -12.59 3.50
CA LEU A 249 -17.01 -11.87 2.84
C LEU A 249 -15.88 -11.61 3.84
N ARG A 250 -14.66 -11.46 3.29
CA ARG A 250 -13.43 -11.25 4.04
C ARG A 250 -12.65 -10.10 3.41
N PRO A 251 -12.17 -9.12 4.19
CA PRO A 251 -11.29 -8.08 3.67
C PRO A 251 -9.88 -8.62 3.49
N ASP A 252 -9.13 -8.08 2.53
CA ASP A 252 -7.69 -8.33 2.46
C ASP A 252 -6.96 -7.66 3.63
N ALA A 253 -7.42 -6.46 4.00
CA ALA A 253 -7.00 -5.72 5.17
C ALA A 253 -8.15 -4.85 5.71
N VAL A 254 -8.11 -4.54 7.00
CA VAL A 254 -9.07 -3.63 7.64
C VAL A 254 -8.34 -2.60 8.49
N ALA A 255 -8.75 -1.34 8.38
CA ALA A 255 -8.37 -0.29 9.32
C ALA A 255 -9.58 0.12 10.16
N PHE A 256 -9.34 0.41 11.43
CA PHE A 256 -10.36 0.83 12.38
C PHE A 256 -10.25 2.34 12.56
N ASP A 257 -11.39 3.03 12.56
CA ASP A 257 -11.43 4.46 12.84
C ASP A 257 -10.93 4.73 14.27
N VAL A 258 -10.44 5.94 14.53
CA VAL A 258 -9.81 6.33 15.81
C VAL A 258 -10.81 6.21 16.96
N GLU A 259 -12.08 6.50 16.70
CA GLU A 259 -13.17 6.33 17.68
C GLU A 259 -13.65 4.87 17.83
N GLY A 260 -13.09 3.93 17.06
CA GLY A 260 -13.39 2.50 17.15
C GLY A 260 -14.78 2.06 16.68
N ARG A 261 -15.65 2.99 16.27
CA ARG A 261 -17.05 2.73 15.86
C ARG A 261 -17.21 2.29 14.41
N GLY A 262 -16.26 2.68 13.56
CA GLY A 262 -16.28 2.43 12.12
C GLY A 262 -15.06 1.66 11.62
N ILE A 263 -15.22 1.00 10.47
CA ILE A 263 -14.11 0.34 9.76
C ILE A 263 -13.99 0.78 8.31
N THR A 264 -12.75 0.76 7.84
CA THR A 264 -12.39 0.85 6.42
C THR A 264 -11.95 -0.53 5.93
N TRP A 265 -12.70 -1.07 4.98
CA TRP A 265 -12.44 -2.35 4.33
C TRP A 265 -11.54 -2.13 3.11
N PHE A 266 -10.40 -2.81 3.04
CA PHE A 266 -9.54 -2.80 1.87
C PHE A 266 -9.68 -4.09 1.05
N GLU A 267 -9.83 -3.92 -0.26
CA GLU A 267 -9.86 -4.97 -1.26
C GLU A 267 -8.74 -4.71 -2.28
N VAL A 268 -7.75 -5.59 -2.37
CA VAL A 268 -6.66 -5.51 -3.33
C VAL A 268 -7.07 -6.24 -4.60
N ASP A 269 -7.47 -5.50 -5.63
CA ASP A 269 -7.87 -6.11 -6.89
C ASP A 269 -6.71 -6.17 -7.91
N ARG A 270 -6.19 -7.37 -8.10
CA ARG A 270 -5.08 -7.64 -9.03
C ARG A 270 -5.45 -8.44 -10.28
N SER A 271 -6.72 -8.79 -10.45
CA SER A 271 -7.14 -9.71 -11.51
C SER A 271 -8.44 -9.26 -12.16
N LYS A 272 -8.72 -9.75 -13.37
CA LYS A 272 -10.04 -9.54 -13.98
C LYS A 272 -11.10 -10.17 -13.07
N ARG A 273 -12.10 -9.39 -12.63
CA ARG A 273 -13.22 -9.92 -11.86
C ARG A 273 -14.09 -10.80 -12.76
N GLY A 274 -14.15 -12.10 -12.44
CA GLY A 274 -15.24 -12.96 -12.93
C GLY A 274 -16.58 -12.51 -12.34
N SER A 275 -17.70 -12.93 -12.95
CA SER A 275 -19.07 -12.55 -12.55
C SER A 275 -19.31 -12.64 -11.04
N ASP A 276 -18.81 -13.72 -10.44
CA ASP A 276 -18.90 -13.96 -8.99
C ASP A 276 -18.24 -12.86 -8.15
N ARG A 277 -17.05 -12.39 -8.55
CA ARG A 277 -16.33 -11.33 -7.83
C ARG A 277 -16.94 -9.95 -8.06
N GLN A 278 -17.65 -9.78 -9.18
CA GLN A 278 -18.41 -8.55 -9.44
C GLN A 278 -19.64 -8.50 -8.53
N ALA A 279 -20.37 -9.62 -8.42
CA ALA A 279 -21.51 -9.74 -7.51
C ALA A 279 -21.11 -9.57 -6.04
N ASP A 280 -19.95 -10.13 -5.64
CA ASP A 280 -19.41 -9.95 -4.29
C ASP A 280 -19.08 -8.47 -4.00
N LEU A 281 -18.48 -7.75 -4.95
CA LEU A 281 -18.19 -6.31 -4.80
C LEU A 281 -19.48 -5.49 -4.69
N ALA A 282 -20.47 -5.75 -5.56
CA ALA A 282 -21.74 -5.04 -5.50
C ALA A 282 -22.46 -5.29 -4.16
N ALA A 283 -22.46 -6.53 -3.67
CA ALA A 283 -23.03 -6.89 -2.37
C ALA A 283 -22.29 -6.23 -1.20
N LEU A 284 -20.95 -6.14 -1.28
CA LEU A 284 -20.14 -5.44 -0.29
C LEU A 284 -20.46 -3.94 -0.25
N VAL A 285 -20.56 -3.29 -1.42
CA VAL A 285 -20.93 -1.86 -1.52
C VAL A 285 -22.33 -1.62 -0.95
N GLY A 286 -23.31 -2.46 -1.29
CA GLY A 286 -24.67 -2.33 -0.77
C GLY A 286 -24.78 -2.52 0.74
N ALA A 287 -23.79 -3.18 1.36
CA ALA A 287 -23.73 -3.43 2.79
C ALA A 287 -23.00 -2.33 3.58
N ILE A 288 -22.51 -1.26 2.93
CA ILE A 288 -22.00 -0.07 3.64
C ILE A 288 -23.11 0.49 4.55
N GLY A 289 -22.74 0.84 5.77
CA GLY A 289 -23.65 1.20 6.86
C GLY A 289 -24.09 0.03 7.75
N ASN A 290 -23.84 -1.22 7.35
CA ASN A 290 -24.21 -2.39 8.16
C ASN A 290 -23.15 -2.69 9.24
N LYS A 291 -23.58 -3.40 10.29
CA LYS A 291 -22.69 -3.91 11.33
C LYS A 291 -21.92 -5.15 10.86
N THR A 292 -20.65 -5.22 11.24
CA THR A 292 -19.73 -6.35 11.02
C THR A 292 -19.83 -7.38 12.16
N ALA A 293 -19.10 -8.49 12.04
CA ALA A 293 -19.14 -9.60 13.01
C ALA A 293 -18.76 -9.21 14.45
N ASP A 294 -18.02 -8.11 14.63
CA ASP A 294 -17.66 -7.52 15.93
C ASP A 294 -18.52 -6.29 16.31
N GLY A 295 -19.60 -6.03 15.57
CA GLY A 295 -20.57 -4.96 15.84
C GLY A 295 -20.19 -3.57 15.32
N ARG A 296 -19.01 -3.39 14.71
CA ARG A 296 -18.58 -2.12 14.11
C ARG A 296 -19.30 -1.84 12.81
N VAL A 297 -19.39 -0.58 12.39
CA VAL A 297 -20.06 -0.22 11.14
C VAL A 297 -19.07 -0.24 9.97
N LEU A 298 -19.45 -0.90 8.87
CA LEU A 298 -18.74 -0.76 7.59
C LEU A 298 -18.97 0.65 7.05
N GLN A 299 -18.02 1.56 7.27
CA GLN A 299 -18.14 2.94 6.83
C GLN A 299 -17.54 3.16 5.44
N ARG A 300 -16.49 2.43 5.10
CA ARG A 300 -15.74 2.67 3.86
C ARG A 300 -15.32 1.35 3.23
N VAL A 301 -15.49 1.25 1.92
CA VAL A 301 -14.91 0.19 1.09
C VAL A 301 -13.91 0.82 0.14
N VAL A 302 -12.67 0.40 0.22
CA VAL A 302 -11.57 0.88 -0.63
C VAL A 302 -11.11 -0.26 -1.53
N VAL A 303 -11.34 -0.12 -2.83
CA VAL A 303 -10.89 -1.06 -3.87
C VAL A 303 -9.61 -0.55 -4.48
N MET A 304 -8.51 -1.25 -4.18
CA MET A 304 -7.16 -0.94 -4.63
C MET A 304 -6.83 -1.70 -5.90
N CYS A 305 -6.86 -1.01 -7.04
CA CYS A 305 -6.76 -1.60 -8.37
C CYS A 305 -5.31 -1.62 -8.88
N LYS A 306 -4.84 -2.78 -9.33
CA LYS A 306 -3.48 -2.91 -9.87
C LYS A 306 -3.30 -2.28 -11.26
N THR A 307 -4.36 -2.18 -12.07
CA THR A 307 -4.29 -1.69 -13.45
C THR A 307 -5.51 -0.83 -13.77
N GLN A 308 -5.37 0.13 -14.68
CA GLN A 308 -6.47 0.97 -15.16
C GLN A 308 -7.64 0.15 -15.73
N ARG A 309 -7.37 -1.03 -16.29
CA ARG A 309 -8.43 -1.94 -16.73
C ARG A 309 -9.27 -2.42 -15.55
N ILE A 310 -8.62 -2.88 -14.48
CA ILE A 310 -9.30 -3.35 -13.26
C ILE A 310 -10.06 -2.21 -12.59
N GLU A 311 -9.46 -1.02 -12.56
CA GLU A 311 -10.11 0.19 -12.06
C GLU A 311 -11.38 0.51 -12.84
N ARG A 312 -11.32 0.58 -14.17
CA ARG A 312 -12.51 0.79 -15.01
C ARG A 312 -13.58 -0.29 -14.80
N ASP A 313 -13.18 -1.55 -14.64
CA ASP A 313 -14.11 -2.64 -14.35
C ASP A 313 -14.79 -2.45 -12.97
N ALA A 314 -14.05 -2.02 -11.94
CA ALA A 314 -14.58 -1.74 -10.62
C ALA A 314 -15.52 -0.52 -10.61
N LEU A 315 -15.12 0.57 -11.27
CA LEU A 315 -15.96 1.76 -11.45
C LEU A 315 -17.28 1.40 -12.14
N ARG A 316 -17.23 0.63 -13.23
CA ARG A 316 -18.43 0.16 -13.94
C ARG A 316 -19.39 -0.60 -13.03
N ILE A 317 -18.88 -1.43 -12.13
CA ILE A 317 -19.72 -2.19 -11.17
C ILE A 317 -20.42 -1.24 -10.19
N VAL A 318 -19.68 -0.25 -9.66
CA VAL A 318 -20.24 0.75 -8.74
C VAL A 318 -21.27 1.63 -9.45
N GLU A 319 -21.00 2.07 -10.68
CA GLU A 319 -21.92 2.87 -11.50
C GLU A 319 -23.18 2.09 -11.87
N GLN A 320 -23.06 0.80 -12.23
CA GLN A 320 -24.21 -0.06 -12.47
C GLN A 320 -25.06 -0.24 -11.22
N LEU A 321 -24.43 -0.48 -10.07
CA LEU A 321 -25.15 -0.57 -8.80
C LEU A 321 -25.83 0.75 -8.44
N ALA A 322 -25.15 1.88 -8.65
CA ALA A 322 -25.71 3.21 -8.43
C ALA A 322 -26.95 3.43 -9.30
N ALA A 323 -26.91 3.09 -10.60
CA ALA A 323 -28.07 3.21 -11.47
C ALA A 323 -29.26 2.39 -10.96
N VAL A 324 -29.05 1.15 -10.51
CA VAL A 324 -30.11 0.30 -9.95
C VAL A 324 -30.67 0.88 -8.65
N CYS A 325 -29.80 1.25 -7.71
CA CYS A 325 -30.19 1.81 -6.41
C CYS A 325 -30.92 3.17 -6.55
N ASN A 326 -30.47 4.01 -7.48
CA ASN A 326 -30.99 5.36 -7.67
C ASN A 326 -32.34 5.36 -8.40
N ALA A 327 -32.66 4.32 -9.17
CA ALA A 327 -33.96 4.15 -9.81
C ALA A 327 -35.09 3.69 -8.86
N GLN A 328 -34.75 3.20 -7.66
CA GLN A 328 -35.75 2.74 -6.69
C GLN A 328 -36.58 3.89 -6.10
N VAL A 329 -37.79 3.62 -5.62
CA VAL A 329 -38.59 4.59 -4.86
C VAL A 329 -38.02 4.72 -3.45
N LEU A 330 -38.17 5.90 -2.82
CA LEU A 330 -37.73 6.12 -1.44
C LEU A 330 -38.53 5.23 -0.47
N THR A 331 -37.86 4.21 0.07
CA THR A 331 -38.37 3.29 1.10
C THR A 331 -37.32 3.13 2.19
N GLU A 332 -37.73 2.73 3.39
CA GLU A 332 -36.80 2.53 4.51
C GLU A 332 -35.68 1.55 4.15
N GLY A 333 -34.43 1.90 4.49
CA GLY A 333 -33.26 1.06 4.23
C GLY A 333 -32.79 1.05 2.77
N ARG A 334 -33.50 1.75 1.87
CA ARG A 334 -33.05 1.97 0.49
C ARG A 334 -31.65 2.57 0.48
N ARG A 335 -30.81 2.09 -0.44
CA ARG A 335 -29.52 2.70 -0.75
C ARG A 335 -29.65 3.69 -1.90
N HIS A 336 -28.95 4.80 -1.79
CA HIS A 336 -28.73 5.74 -2.88
C HIS A 336 -27.23 6.01 -2.99
N ILE A 337 -26.66 5.94 -4.19
CA ILE A 337 -25.22 6.05 -4.39
C ILE A 337 -24.94 7.26 -5.28
N ARG A 338 -24.20 8.22 -4.74
CA ARG A 338 -23.88 9.48 -5.42
C ARG A 338 -22.40 9.55 -5.72
N ARG A 339 -22.04 9.84 -6.96
CA ARG A 339 -20.64 10.12 -7.32
C ARG A 339 -20.24 11.48 -6.74
N GLN A 340 -19.17 11.52 -5.97
CA GLN A 340 -18.62 12.74 -5.38
C GLN A 340 -17.48 13.29 -6.24
N SER A 341 -16.55 12.42 -6.64
CA SER A 341 -15.43 12.75 -7.52
C SER A 341 -15.03 11.54 -8.36
N GLU A 342 -13.95 11.64 -9.13
CA GLU A 342 -13.37 10.46 -9.77
C GLU A 342 -12.98 9.43 -8.69
N GLY A 343 -13.41 8.18 -8.89
CA GLY A 343 -13.13 7.08 -7.96
C GLY A 343 -13.90 7.09 -6.64
N VAL A 344 -14.61 8.17 -6.29
CA VAL A 344 -15.23 8.31 -4.95
C VAL A 344 -16.74 8.45 -5.05
N TYR A 345 -17.44 7.60 -4.30
CA TYR A 345 -18.89 7.55 -4.23
C TYR A 345 -19.35 7.61 -2.77
N GLU A 346 -20.32 8.45 -2.50
CA GLU A 346 -21.06 8.49 -1.24
C GLU A 346 -22.19 7.47 -1.29
N VAL A 347 -22.36 6.75 -0.19
CA VAL A 347 -23.47 5.81 0.00
C VAL A 347 -24.41 6.41 1.04
N MET A 348 -25.63 6.66 0.59
CA MET A 348 -26.73 7.20 1.38
C MET A 348 -27.72 6.08 1.72
N ALA A 349 -28.43 6.26 2.83
CA ALA A 349 -29.48 5.38 3.30
C ALA A 349 -30.72 6.18 3.67
N ALA A 350 -31.89 5.70 3.25
CA ALA A 350 -33.15 6.25 3.72
C ALA A 350 -33.42 5.77 5.16
N ILE A 351 -33.35 6.69 6.12
CA ILE A 351 -33.54 6.41 7.56
C ILE A 351 -34.83 7.09 8.06
N PRO A 352 -35.65 6.40 8.86
CA PRO A 352 -36.84 7.00 9.46
C PRO A 352 -36.47 7.96 10.58
N VAL A 353 -36.95 9.20 10.47
CA VAL A 353 -36.79 10.25 11.48
C VAL A 353 -38.16 10.71 11.95
N LYS A 354 -38.35 10.71 13.28
CA LYS A 354 -39.54 11.28 13.91
C LYS A 354 -39.45 12.80 13.88
N ARG A 355 -40.43 13.44 13.27
CA ARG A 355 -40.59 14.90 13.26
C ARG A 355 -41.23 15.38 14.56
N GLN A 356 -41.15 16.69 14.79
CA GLN A 356 -41.75 17.35 15.96
C GLN A 356 -43.27 17.17 16.04
N ASP A 357 -43.94 16.95 14.91
CA ASP A 357 -45.38 16.66 14.79
C ASP A 357 -45.75 15.18 15.03
N GLY A 358 -44.77 14.35 15.42
CA GLY A 358 -44.96 12.92 15.67
C GLY A 358 -44.98 12.03 14.43
N ARG A 359 -44.94 12.59 13.22
CA ARG A 359 -44.91 11.82 11.96
C ARG A 359 -43.50 11.32 11.66
N THR A 360 -43.40 10.14 11.05
CA THR A 360 -42.15 9.61 10.53
C THR A 360 -41.93 10.08 9.11
N ALA A 361 -40.76 10.67 8.84
CA ALA A 361 -40.31 10.95 7.49
C ALA A 361 -39.04 10.14 7.19
N LEU A 362 -38.85 9.77 5.93
CA LEU A 362 -37.59 9.21 5.47
C LEU A 362 -36.68 10.34 5.02
N ILE A 363 -35.46 10.37 5.53
CA ILE A 363 -34.39 11.25 5.04
C ILE A 363 -33.24 10.39 4.53
N ASP A 364 -32.57 10.86 3.49
CA ASP A 364 -31.32 10.24 3.03
C ASP A 364 -30.16 10.73 3.89
N GLU A 365 -29.55 9.82 4.63
CA GLU A 365 -28.37 10.09 5.45
C GLU A 365 -27.15 9.36 4.89
N GLN A 366 -25.98 10.00 4.93
CA GLN A 366 -24.74 9.42 4.45
C GLN A 366 -24.26 8.34 5.42
N VAL A 367 -24.25 7.08 4.97
CA VAL A 367 -23.80 5.94 5.77
C VAL A 367 -22.37 5.50 5.47
N GLY A 368 -21.76 6.00 4.39
CA GLY A 368 -20.37 5.70 4.10
C GLY A 368 -19.92 6.05 2.69
N HIS A 369 -18.79 5.45 2.27
CA HIS A 369 -18.17 5.70 0.97
C HIS A 369 -17.63 4.44 0.30
N VAL A 370 -17.64 4.45 -1.03
CA VAL A 370 -16.83 3.55 -1.87
C VAL A 370 -15.73 4.36 -2.52
N ILE A 371 -14.51 3.85 -2.47
CA ILE A 371 -13.32 4.48 -3.02
C ILE A 371 -12.63 3.47 -3.93
N VAL A 372 -12.61 3.72 -5.22
CA VAL A 372 -11.86 2.95 -6.21
C VAL A 372 -10.62 3.74 -6.56
N GLN A 373 -9.44 3.16 -6.30
CA GLN A 373 -8.16 3.86 -6.41
C GLN A 373 -7.09 2.93 -6.97
N MET A 374 -6.21 3.45 -7.82
CA MET A 374 -5.03 2.71 -8.27
C MET A 374 -4.05 2.41 -7.12
N LEU A 375 -3.52 1.20 -7.09
CA LEU A 375 -2.33 0.89 -6.28
C LEU A 375 -1.15 1.70 -6.83
N PRO A 376 -0.27 2.25 -5.95
CA PRO A 376 0.92 2.97 -6.39
C PRO A 376 2.01 1.99 -6.81
N ILE A 377 1.73 1.17 -7.84
CA ILE A 377 2.56 0.05 -8.30
C ILE A 377 3.91 0.47 -8.88
N TRP A 378 4.06 1.76 -9.17
CA TRP A 378 5.30 2.37 -9.62
C TRP A 378 6.28 2.60 -8.47
N LEU A 379 5.80 2.87 -7.25
CA LEU A 379 6.66 3.16 -6.10
C LEU A 379 7.65 2.02 -5.80
N PRO A 380 7.25 0.73 -5.69
CA PRO A 380 8.21 -0.36 -5.46
C PRO A 380 9.22 -0.55 -6.60
N LYS A 381 8.91 -0.05 -7.80
CA LYS A 381 9.77 -0.18 -8.99
C LYS A 381 10.81 0.92 -9.11
N VAL A 382 10.65 2.02 -8.37
CA VAL A 382 11.58 3.15 -8.42
C VAL A 382 13.01 2.66 -8.21
N ARG A 383 13.87 3.06 -9.16
CA ARG A 383 15.31 2.97 -9.06
C ARG A 383 15.82 4.38 -8.91
N ILE A 384 16.53 4.63 -7.83
CA ILE A 384 17.17 5.92 -7.60
C ILE A 384 18.48 5.88 -8.38
N ASP A 385 18.43 6.32 -9.63
CA ASP A 385 19.59 6.55 -10.48
C ASP A 385 19.67 8.06 -10.84
N ALA A 386 20.71 8.43 -11.58
CA ALA A 386 20.96 9.82 -11.96
C ALA A 386 19.85 10.41 -12.86
N SER A 387 19.01 9.59 -13.49
CA SER A 387 17.99 10.05 -14.44
C SER A 387 16.74 10.62 -13.75
N ASN A 388 16.41 10.16 -12.53
CA ASN A 388 15.27 10.60 -11.74
C ASN A 388 13.91 10.64 -12.50
N THR A 389 13.72 9.76 -13.48
CA THR A 389 12.58 9.77 -14.41
C THR A 389 11.32 9.07 -13.90
N PHE A 390 11.38 8.42 -12.73
CA PHE A 390 10.24 7.66 -12.20
C PHE A 390 9.27 8.54 -11.41
N SER A 391 7.96 8.32 -11.59
CA SER A 391 6.94 8.96 -10.75
C SER A 391 7.13 8.59 -9.28
N LEU A 392 7.05 9.61 -8.43
CA LEU A 392 7.08 9.49 -6.97
C LEU A 392 5.70 9.78 -6.35
N GLU A 393 4.69 10.02 -7.19
CA GLU A 393 3.33 10.33 -6.77
C GLU A 393 2.72 9.16 -6.01
N GLY A 394 1.72 9.45 -5.21
CA GLY A 394 0.98 8.43 -4.48
C GLY A 394 1.62 8.05 -3.15
N TRP A 395 2.47 8.92 -2.59
CA TRP A 395 3.03 8.74 -1.24
C TRP A 395 2.18 9.47 -0.17
N PHE A 396 2.68 9.53 1.06
CA PHE A 396 1.97 10.18 2.17
C PHE A 396 1.83 11.70 2.00
N CYS A 397 2.86 12.36 1.44
CA CYS A 397 2.85 13.81 1.17
C CYS A 397 1.76 14.22 0.18
N ASP A 398 1.35 13.32 -0.71
CA ASP A 398 0.29 13.57 -1.71
C ASP A 398 -1.10 13.24 -1.15
N ASN A 399 -1.21 12.96 0.16
CA ASN A 399 -2.42 12.47 0.82
C ASN A 399 -3.02 11.19 0.21
N TYR A 400 -2.20 10.40 -0.49
CA TYR A 400 -2.66 9.26 -1.29
C TYR A 400 -2.81 7.96 -0.48
N LEU A 401 -1.91 7.76 0.49
CA LEU A 401 -1.84 6.56 1.33
C LEU A 401 -2.41 6.83 2.74
N PRO A 402 -3.14 5.85 3.32
CA PRO A 402 -3.45 4.52 2.79
C PRO A 402 -4.48 4.52 1.66
N TYR A 403 -5.28 5.57 1.53
CA TYR A 403 -6.18 5.87 0.41
C TYR A 403 -6.50 7.37 0.41
N ARG A 404 -6.95 7.94 -0.70
CA ARG A 404 -7.40 9.33 -0.75
C ARG A 404 -8.73 9.46 -0.03
N ARG A 405 -8.81 10.32 0.99
CA ARG A 405 -10.06 10.56 1.70
C ARG A 405 -11.08 11.28 0.79
N PRO A 406 -12.37 10.93 0.92
CA PRO A 406 -13.49 11.69 0.35
C PRO A 406 -13.38 13.19 0.67
N GLY A 407 -13.85 14.04 -0.25
CA GLY A 407 -13.66 15.50 -0.17
C GLY A 407 -14.42 16.19 0.97
N ASN A 408 -15.46 15.55 1.50
CA ASN A 408 -16.20 15.95 2.69
C ASN A 408 -15.50 15.57 4.01
N LEU A 409 -14.39 14.81 3.95
CA LEU A 409 -13.57 14.49 5.11
C LEU A 409 -12.28 15.31 5.09
N SER A 410 -11.73 15.58 6.28
CA SER A 410 -10.42 16.21 6.37
C SER A 410 -9.35 15.33 5.72
N LEU A 411 -8.38 15.95 5.07
CA LEU A 411 -7.18 15.27 4.59
C LEU A 411 -6.52 14.47 5.73
N TRP A 412 -5.79 13.42 5.36
CA TRP A 412 -4.98 12.71 6.36
C TRP A 412 -3.95 13.64 7.01
N PRO A 413 -3.79 13.61 8.35
CA PRO A 413 -2.69 14.30 9.00
C PRO A 413 -1.37 13.72 8.51
N MET A 414 -0.36 14.57 8.33
CA MET A 414 0.98 14.12 7.93
C MET A 414 1.52 13.10 8.95
N PRO A 415 2.13 12.00 8.49
CA PRO A 415 2.71 11.03 9.41
C PRO A 415 3.81 11.66 10.27
N GLY A 416 3.76 11.41 11.58
CA GLY A 416 4.89 11.65 12.47
C GLY A 416 5.99 10.61 12.29
N SER A 417 7.20 10.91 12.76
CA SER A 417 8.26 9.89 12.79
C SER A 417 7.97 8.88 13.91
N PRO A 418 7.98 7.58 13.63
CA PRO A 418 7.75 6.54 14.63
C PRO A 418 9.02 6.17 15.42
N LEU A 419 10.14 6.84 15.15
CA LEU A 419 11.45 6.54 15.72
C LEU A 419 11.81 7.40 16.93
N VAL A 420 10.96 8.36 17.28
CA VAL A 420 11.16 9.25 18.43
C VAL A 420 9.80 9.39 19.09
N THR A 421 9.73 9.11 20.39
CA THR A 421 8.55 9.44 21.19
C THR A 421 8.41 10.95 21.17
N VAL A 422 7.23 11.43 20.78
CA VAL A 422 6.88 12.82 21.08
C VAL A 422 6.67 12.79 22.59
N ASP A 423 7.68 13.21 23.36
CA ASP A 423 7.42 13.61 24.73
C ASP A 423 6.37 14.72 24.63
N ASP A 424 5.22 14.50 25.26
CA ASP A 424 4.11 15.46 25.28
C ASP A 424 4.65 16.81 25.78
N GLU A 425 4.69 17.81 24.89
CA GLU A 425 4.85 19.23 25.28
C GLU A 425 3.52 19.80 25.74
#